data_AF-A0A0D5LSW4-F1
#
_entry.id   AF-A0A0D5LSW4-F1
#
_cell.length_a   1.000
_cell.length_b   1.000
_cell.length_c   1.000
_cell.angle_alpha   90.00
_cell.angle_beta   90.00
_cell.angle_gamma   90.00
#
_symmetry.space_group_name_H-M   'P 1'
#
loop_
_entity.id
_entity.type
_entity.pdbx_description
1 polymer ?
#
loop_
_entity_poly.entity_id
_entity_poly.type
_entity_poly.pdbx_seq_one_letter_code
_entity_poly.pdbx_strand_id
1 'polypeptide(L)'
;MRKALEPANERQSDIMLDALMDRGFAIPDSVNAEKAGQFYAEVMRGKPIGALRRVFENLRLGRYPKFQSFLPKPAELSALVDDAARHDRDLLRIEHDKAEAARERQAERAHRNIDPAERERRRRKVAAVNAMLGKALGAHSGGGDD
;
A
#
# COMPACT_ATOMS: atom_id res chain seq x y z
N MET A 1 -0.76 -9.68 -6.22
CA MET A 1 -0.86 -8.22 -6.48
C MET A 1 -0.19 -7.77 -7.79
N ARG A 2 0.95 -8.35 -8.25
CA ARG A 2 1.56 -8.00 -9.55
C ARG A 2 0.61 -8.07 -10.75
N LYS A 3 -0.30 -9.06 -10.79
CA LYS A 3 -1.34 -9.21 -11.83
C LYS A 3 -2.28 -8.01 -11.97
N ALA A 4 -2.42 -7.15 -10.96
CA ALA A 4 -3.31 -5.97 -11.05
C ALA A 4 -2.70 -4.83 -11.87
N LEU A 5 -1.37 -4.80 -11.97
CA LEU A 5 -0.62 -3.80 -12.74
C LEU A 5 -0.33 -4.27 -14.17
N GLU A 6 -0.67 -5.52 -14.52
CA GLU A 6 -0.54 -6.01 -15.88
C GLU A 6 -1.48 -5.22 -16.80
N PRO A 7 -1.03 -4.85 -18.00
CA PRO A 7 -1.92 -4.23 -18.98
C PRO A 7 -3.03 -5.22 -19.32
N ALA A 8 -4.26 -4.72 -19.40
CA ALA A 8 -5.37 -5.52 -19.90
C ALA A 8 -5.11 -5.95 -21.35
N ASN A 9 -5.43 -7.20 -21.67
CA ASN A 9 -5.51 -7.61 -23.06
C ASN A 9 -6.83 -7.10 -23.67
N GLU A 10 -6.85 -6.93 -25.00
CA GLU A 10 -8.03 -6.38 -25.72
C GLU A 10 -9.30 -7.20 -25.47
N ARG A 11 -9.16 -8.53 -25.43
CA ARG A 11 -10.27 -9.43 -25.17
C ARG A 11 -10.91 -9.24 -23.78
N GLN A 12 -10.12 -8.87 -22.77
CA GLN A 12 -10.60 -8.64 -21.41
C GLN A 12 -11.38 -7.33 -21.31
N SER A 13 -10.92 -6.28 -22.00
CA SER A 13 -11.67 -5.02 -22.08
C SER A 13 -13.00 -5.19 -22.81
N ASP A 14 -13.01 -5.97 -23.89
CA ASP A 14 -14.23 -6.22 -24.67
C ASP A 14 -15.26 -6.98 -23.83
N ILE A 15 -14.85 -8.06 -23.15
CA ILE A 15 -15.72 -8.83 -22.26
C ILE A 15 -16.33 -7.94 -21.15
N MET A 16 -15.56 -7.00 -20.61
CA MET A 16 -16.07 -6.10 -19.57
C MET A 16 -17.04 -5.06 -20.11
N LEU A 17 -16.82 -4.58 -21.34
CA LEU A 17 -17.71 -3.66 -22.03
C LEU A 17 -19.04 -4.33 -22.36
N ASP A 18 -18.98 -5.54 -22.93
CA ASP A 18 -20.16 -6.37 -23.23
C ASP A 18 -20.99 -6.61 -21.98
N ALA A 19 -20.35 -6.95 -20.85
CA ALA A 19 -21.04 -7.16 -19.58
C ALA A 19 -21.76 -5.90 -19.04
N LEU A 20 -21.29 -4.69 -19.37
CA LEU A 20 -22.03 -3.47 -19.04
C LEU A 20 -23.20 -3.26 -19.99
N MET A 21 -23.03 -3.50 -21.30
CA MET A 21 -24.10 -3.37 -22.28
C MET A 21 -25.24 -4.37 -22.01
N ASP A 22 -24.91 -5.63 -21.69
CA ASP A 22 -25.87 -6.67 -21.26
C ASP A 22 -26.69 -6.26 -20.03
N ARG A 23 -26.13 -5.37 -19.21
CA ARG A 23 -26.79 -4.84 -18.02
C ARG A 23 -27.64 -3.60 -18.29
N GLY A 24 -27.78 -3.21 -19.55
CA GLY A 24 -28.63 -2.11 -20.00
C GLY A 24 -27.92 -0.76 -20.07
N PHE A 25 -26.58 -0.73 -20.03
CA PHE A 25 -25.86 0.51 -20.31
C PHE A 25 -25.95 0.84 -21.80
N ALA A 26 -26.45 2.03 -22.12
CA ALA A 26 -26.48 2.53 -23.49
C ALA A 26 -25.17 3.22 -23.85
N ILE A 27 -24.79 3.12 -25.13
CA ILE A 27 -23.73 3.96 -25.69
C ILE A 27 -24.26 5.40 -25.75
N PRO A 28 -23.52 6.42 -25.29
CA PRO A 28 -23.96 7.81 -25.40
C PRO A 28 -24.13 8.24 -26.85
N ASP A 29 -25.17 9.04 -27.15
CA ASP A 29 -25.45 9.55 -28.50
C ASP A 29 -24.29 10.31 -29.14
N SER A 30 -23.41 10.90 -28.32
CA SER A 30 -22.21 11.58 -28.79
C SER A 30 -21.09 10.65 -29.30
N VAL A 31 -21.29 9.32 -29.22
CA VAL A 31 -20.36 8.30 -29.69
C VAL A 31 -21.04 7.55 -30.83
N ASN A 32 -20.33 7.40 -31.96
CA ASN A 32 -20.84 6.60 -33.07
C ASN A 32 -20.96 5.13 -32.63
N ALA A 33 -22.20 4.59 -32.59
CA ALA A 33 -22.50 3.25 -32.12
C ALA A 33 -21.79 2.15 -32.93
N GLU A 34 -21.67 2.30 -34.26
CA GLU A 34 -21.00 1.32 -35.13
C GLU A 34 -19.50 1.21 -34.84
N LYS A 35 -18.88 2.30 -34.39
CA LYS A 35 -17.45 2.38 -34.07
C LYS A 35 -17.16 2.39 -32.56
N ALA A 36 -18.18 2.33 -31.72
CA ALA A 36 -18.04 2.49 -30.28
C ALA A 36 -17.05 1.47 -29.69
N GLY A 37 -17.19 0.19 -30.06
CA GLY A 37 -16.29 -0.87 -29.60
C GLY A 37 -14.81 -0.56 -29.88
N GLN A 38 -14.49 -0.04 -31.07
CA GLN A 38 -13.13 0.35 -31.43
C GLN A 38 -12.61 1.50 -30.57
N PHE A 39 -13.42 2.54 -30.38
CA PHE A 39 -13.01 3.70 -29.56
C PHE A 39 -12.81 3.31 -28.09
N TYR A 40 -13.68 2.45 -27.55
CA TYR A 40 -13.55 1.95 -26.19
C TYR A 40 -12.33 1.03 -26.03
N ALA A 41 -12.08 0.13 -26.98
CA ALA A 41 -10.89 -0.73 -26.96
C ALA A 41 -9.60 0.10 -27.04
N GLU A 42 -9.56 1.13 -27.90
CA GLU A 42 -8.39 2.00 -28.07
C GLU A 42 -8.01 2.71 -26.76
N VAL A 43 -8.97 3.28 -26.04
CA VAL A 43 -8.69 3.99 -24.78
C VAL A 43 -8.33 3.07 -23.62
N MET A 44 -8.77 1.81 -23.68
CA MET A 44 -8.47 0.80 -22.67
C MET A 44 -7.14 0.09 -22.92
N ARG A 45 -6.61 0.13 -24.15
CA ARG A 45 -5.37 -0.53 -24.51
C ARG A 45 -4.21 -0.05 -23.63
N GLY A 46 -3.49 -0.99 -23.03
CA GLY A 46 -2.33 -0.71 -22.18
C GLY A 46 -2.66 -0.19 -20.78
N LYS A 47 -3.94 0.00 -20.43
CA LYS A 47 -4.34 0.37 -19.06
C LYS A 47 -4.23 -0.84 -18.12
N PRO A 48 -3.94 -0.65 -16.82
CA PRO A 48 -3.85 -1.74 -15.86
C PRO A 48 -5.19 -2.47 -15.69
N ILE A 49 -5.18 -3.80 -15.78
CA ILE A 49 -6.40 -4.63 -15.67
C ILE A 49 -7.08 -4.50 -14.31
N GLY A 50 -6.31 -4.30 -13.22
CA GLY A 50 -6.86 -4.09 -11.89
C GLY A 50 -7.69 -2.81 -11.80
N ALA A 51 -7.16 -1.72 -12.36
CA ALA A 51 -7.84 -0.43 -12.41
C ALA A 51 -9.10 -0.50 -13.28
N LEU A 52 -9.01 -1.13 -14.45
CA LEU A 52 -10.16 -1.40 -15.32
C LEU A 52 -11.25 -2.16 -14.55
N ARG A 53 -10.94 -3.33 -13.99
CA ARG A 53 -11.90 -4.14 -13.23
C ARG A 53 -12.63 -3.34 -12.16
N ARG A 54 -11.91 -2.53 -11.40
CA ARG A 54 -12.51 -1.69 -10.36
C ARG A 54 -13.46 -0.65 -10.94
N VAL A 55 -13.07 0.04 -12.01
CA VAL A 55 -13.93 1.04 -12.67
C VAL A 55 -15.20 0.37 -13.22
N PHE A 56 -15.06 -0.77 -13.92
CA PHE A 56 -16.18 -1.54 -14.44
C PHE A 56 -17.11 -2.05 -13.33
N GLU A 57 -16.57 -2.56 -12.22
CA GLU A 57 -17.37 -2.96 -11.06
C GLU A 57 -18.08 -1.78 -10.41
N ASN A 58 -17.41 -0.62 -10.30
CA ASN A 58 -18.02 0.59 -9.76
C ASN A 58 -19.13 1.14 -10.66
N LEU A 59 -18.98 1.07 -11.99
CA LEU A 59 -20.06 1.37 -12.94
C LEU A 59 -21.23 0.40 -12.75
N ARG A 60 -20.95 -0.91 -12.70
CA ARG A 60 -21.96 -1.96 -12.50
C ARG A 60 -22.76 -1.79 -11.21
N LEU A 61 -22.11 -1.31 -10.15
CA LEU A 61 -22.70 -1.06 -8.83
C LEU A 61 -23.34 0.33 -8.71
N GLY A 62 -23.32 1.16 -9.75
CA GLY A 62 -23.90 2.50 -9.74
C GLY A 62 -23.15 3.49 -8.83
N ARG A 63 -21.87 3.23 -8.53
CA ARG A 63 -21.04 4.12 -7.68
C ARG A 63 -20.62 5.40 -8.36
N TYR A 64 -20.88 5.52 -9.67
CA TYR A 64 -20.74 6.76 -10.41
C TYR A 64 -22.13 7.30 -10.77
N PRO A 65 -22.67 8.26 -9.98
CA PRO A 65 -24.02 8.80 -10.21
C PRO A 65 -24.21 9.41 -11.62
N LYS A 66 -23.11 9.91 -12.22
CA LYS A 66 -23.10 10.47 -13.57
C LYS A 66 -23.34 9.42 -14.67
N PHE A 67 -23.04 8.15 -14.41
CA PHE A 67 -23.01 7.07 -15.41
C PHE A 67 -23.93 5.92 -15.00
N GLN A 68 -25.20 6.21 -14.69
CA GLN A 68 -26.16 5.18 -14.27
C GLN A 68 -26.81 4.43 -15.44
N SER A 69 -27.10 5.14 -16.53
CA SER A 69 -27.82 4.59 -17.69
C SER A 69 -26.99 4.55 -18.97
N PHE A 70 -25.92 5.33 -19.02
CA PHE A 70 -25.05 5.46 -20.18
C PHE A 70 -23.62 5.11 -19.81
N LEU A 71 -22.91 4.49 -20.75
CA LEU A 71 -21.47 4.31 -20.62
C LEU A 71 -20.78 5.68 -20.55
N PRO A 72 -19.70 5.83 -19.76
CA PRO A 72 -18.86 7.02 -19.86
C PRO A 72 -18.34 7.15 -21.29
N LYS A 73 -18.14 8.37 -21.81
CA LYS A 73 -17.48 8.53 -23.12
C LYS A 73 -16.07 7.93 -23.07
N PRO A 74 -15.46 7.51 -24.18
CA PRO A 74 -14.12 6.89 -24.18
C PRO A 74 -13.06 7.72 -23.41
N ALA A 75 -13.04 9.04 -23.59
CA ALA A 75 -12.15 9.93 -22.85
C ALA A 75 -12.44 9.97 -21.34
N GLU A 76 -13.72 9.96 -20.94
CA GLU A 76 -14.13 9.92 -19.53
C GLU A 76 -13.78 8.58 -18.90
N LEU A 77 -13.98 7.48 -19.64
CA LEU A 77 -13.59 6.15 -19.19
C LEU A 77 -12.08 6.06 -18.98
N SER A 78 -11.27 6.57 -19.92
CA SER A 78 -9.82 6.63 -19.74
C SER A 78 -9.43 7.38 -18.47
N ALA A 79 -10.04 8.54 -18.23
CA ALA A 79 -9.75 9.35 -17.05
C ALA A 79 -10.08 8.61 -15.74
N LEU A 80 -11.24 7.94 -15.67
CA LEU A 80 -11.62 7.13 -14.50
C LEU A 80 -10.62 6.00 -14.25
N VAL A 81 -10.14 5.34 -15.30
CA VAL A 81 -9.17 4.25 -15.21
C VAL A 81 -7.80 4.78 -14.79
N ASP A 82 -7.36 5.92 -15.32
CA ASP A 82 -6.10 6.56 -14.95
C ASP A 82 -6.09 7.00 -13.48
N ASP A 83 -7.22 7.50 -12.98
CA ASP A 83 -7.39 7.86 -11.58
C ASP A 83 -7.36 6.62 -10.67
N ALA A 84 -8.07 5.55 -11.05
CA ALA A 84 -8.00 4.28 -10.32
C ALA A 84 -6.58 3.69 -10.32
N ALA A 85 -5.86 3.78 -11.44
CA ALA A 85 -4.48 3.31 -11.56
C ALA A 85 -3.48 4.18 -10.75
N ARG A 86 -3.73 5.49 -10.62
CA ARG A 86 -2.96 6.35 -9.71
C ARG A 86 -3.16 5.93 -8.26
N HIS A 87 -4.43 5.77 -7.85
CA HIS A 87 -4.76 5.33 -6.50
C HIS A 87 -4.14 3.97 -6.15
N ASP A 88 -4.12 3.02 -7.08
CA ASP A 88 -3.48 1.71 -6.86
C ASP A 88 -1.97 1.81 -6.66
N ARG A 89 -1.31 2.67 -7.44
CA ARG A 89 0.14 2.93 -7.27
C ARG A 89 0.43 3.57 -5.92
N ASP A 90 -0.39 4.52 -5.49
CA ASP A 90 -0.23 5.19 -4.19
C ASP A 90 -0.44 4.22 -3.02
N LEU A 91 -1.45 3.36 -3.10
CA LEU A 91 -1.66 2.30 -2.10
C LEU A 91 -0.47 1.35 -2.00
N LEU A 92 0.08 0.92 -3.14
CA LEU A 92 1.25 0.05 -3.16
C LEU A 92 2.48 0.74 -2.55
N ARG A 93 2.64 2.05 -2.78
CA ARG A 93 3.70 2.84 -2.13
C ARG A 93 3.50 2.85 -0.61
N ILE A 94 2.29 3.13 -0.14
CA ILE A 94 1.97 3.14 1.29
C ILE A 94 2.19 1.76 1.94
N GLU A 95 1.80 0.68 1.27
CA GLU A 95 2.04 -0.69 1.75
C GLU A 95 3.53 -1.01 1.83
N HIS A 96 4.30 -0.59 0.82
CA HIS A 96 5.76 -0.73 0.82
C HIS A 96 6.40 0.03 1.99
N ASP A 97 6.02 1.29 2.19
CA ASP A 97 6.55 2.13 3.27
C ASP A 97 6.20 1.54 4.65
N LYS A 98 4.98 1.01 4.81
CA LYS A 98 4.57 0.31 6.04
C LYS A 98 5.38 -0.97 6.27
N ALA A 99 5.68 -1.72 5.21
CA ALA A 99 6.47 -2.94 5.31
C ALA A 99 7.92 -2.64 5.71
N GLU A 100 8.54 -1.62 5.12
CA GLU A 100 9.89 -1.18 5.50
C GLU A 100 9.93 -0.65 6.94
N ALA A 101 8.97 0.18 7.34
CA ALA A 101 8.86 0.65 8.72
C ALA A 101 8.58 -0.50 9.73
N ALA A 102 7.95 -1.59 9.29
CA ALA A 102 7.79 -2.79 10.12
C ALA A 102 9.10 -3.58 10.24
N ARG A 103 9.88 -3.70 9.16
CA ARG A 103 11.20 -4.33 9.17
C ARG A 103 12.19 -3.56 10.01
N GLU A 104 12.22 -2.24 9.91
CA GLU A 104 13.08 -1.38 10.73
C GLU A 104 12.75 -1.55 12.22
N ARG A 105 11.46 -1.55 12.59
CA ARG A 105 11.03 -1.82 13.97
C ARG A 105 11.41 -3.23 14.45
N GLN A 106 11.38 -4.24 13.57
CA GLN A 106 11.85 -5.58 13.91
C GLN A 106 13.37 -5.63 14.08
N ALA A 107 14.13 -4.96 13.22
CA ALA A 107 15.58 -4.85 13.31
C ALA A 107 16.00 -4.12 14.59
N GLU A 108 15.34 -3.01 14.94
CA GLU A 108 15.58 -2.32 16.22
C GLU A 108 15.26 -3.22 17.43
N ARG A 109 14.16 -3.98 17.39
CA ARG A 109 13.83 -4.93 18.46
C ARG A 109 14.87 -6.04 18.57
N ALA A 110 15.38 -6.54 17.45
CA ALA A 110 16.47 -7.51 17.43
C ALA A 110 17.77 -6.93 18.00
N HIS A 111 18.09 -5.67 17.68
CA HIS A 111 19.24 -4.96 18.26
C HIS A 111 19.09 -4.63 19.75
N ARG A 112 17.86 -4.41 20.23
CA ARG A 112 17.56 -4.15 21.66
C ARG A 112 17.56 -5.42 22.52
N ASN A 113 17.61 -6.62 21.93
CA ASN A 113 17.91 -7.84 22.66
C ASN A 113 19.39 -7.87 23.03
N ILE A 114 19.75 -7.14 24.08
CA ILE A 114 21.02 -7.32 24.78
C ILE A 114 21.03 -8.76 25.30
N ASP A 115 22.05 -9.53 24.90
CA ASP A 115 22.31 -10.87 25.41
C ASP A 115 22.19 -10.89 26.94
N PRO A 116 21.35 -11.77 27.54
CA PRO A 116 21.23 -11.91 28.98
C PRO A 116 22.57 -11.98 29.71
N ALA A 117 23.57 -12.63 29.09
CA ALA A 117 24.92 -12.73 29.64
C ALA A 117 25.65 -11.37 29.69
N GLU A 118 25.49 -10.53 28.68
CA GLU A 118 26.07 -9.18 28.63
C GLU A 118 25.37 -8.23 29.63
N ARG A 119 24.04 -8.38 29.80
CA ARG A 119 23.29 -7.64 30.81
C ARG A 119 23.75 -8.00 32.23
N GLU A 120 24.02 -9.28 32.48
CA GLU A 120 24.51 -9.74 33.77
C GLU A 120 25.97 -9.32 34.02
N ARG A 121 26.85 -9.37 33.00
CA ARG A 121 28.21 -8.84 33.08
C ARG A 121 28.23 -7.35 33.45
N ARG A 122 27.36 -6.54 32.83
CA ARG A 122 27.22 -5.11 33.16
C ARG A 122 26.74 -4.90 34.58
N ARG A 123 25.74 -5.67 35.04
CA ARG A 123 25.28 -5.63 36.44
C ARG A 123 26.39 -5.97 37.43
N ARG A 124 27.18 -7.02 37.15
CA ARG A 124 28.33 -7.41 38.00
C ARG A 124 29.41 -6.32 38.02
N LYS A 125 29.73 -5.71 36.88
CA LYS A 125 30.68 -4.57 36.81
C LYS A 125 30.19 -3.37 37.64
N VAL A 126 28.93 -2.98 37.50
CA VAL A 126 28.35 -1.88 38.28
C VAL A 126 28.33 -2.19 39.78
N ALA A 127 27.96 -3.42 40.16
CA ALA A 127 27.99 -3.85 41.56
C ALA A 127 29.41 -3.82 42.14
N ALA A 128 30.42 -4.25 41.38
CA ALA A 128 31.82 -4.22 41.80
C ALA A 128 32.33 -2.78 41.98
N VAL A 129 32.01 -1.87 41.06
CA VAL A 129 32.37 -0.45 41.18
C VAL A 129 31.70 0.20 42.40
N ASN A 130 30.41 -0.06 42.63
CA ASN A 130 29.70 0.46 43.79
C ASN A 130 30.26 -0.10 45.11
N ALA A 131 30.65 -1.38 45.14
CA ALA A 131 31.29 -1.98 46.31
C ALA A 131 32.68 -1.38 46.59
N MET A 132 33.46 -1.07 45.55
CA MET A 132 34.75 -0.38 45.69
C MET A 132 34.58 1.05 46.20
N LEU A 133 33.60 1.80 45.67
CA LEU A 133 33.29 3.15 46.14
C LEU A 133 32.76 3.15 47.58
N GLY A 134 31.90 2.19 47.94
CA GLY A 134 31.41 2.03 49.31
C GLY A 134 32.51 1.67 50.31
N LYS A 135 33.47 0.82 49.92
CA LYS A 135 34.67 0.53 50.73
C LYS A 135 35.60 1.73 50.84
N ALA A 136 35.79 2.50 49.77
CA ALA A 136 36.62 3.71 49.81
C ALA A 136 36.02 4.79 50.72
N LEU A 137 34.69 4.95 50.73
CA LEU A 137 33.98 5.87 51.62
C LEU A 137 34.00 5.39 53.08
N GLY A 138 33.85 4.09 53.34
CA GLY A 138 33.95 3.52 54.69
C GLY A 138 35.36 3.51 55.28
N ALA A 139 36.39 3.47 54.42
CA ALA A 139 37.80 3.57 54.85
C ALA A 139 38.23 5.00 55.20
N HIS A 140 37.48 6.02 54.76
CA HIS A 140 37.72 7.43 55.11
C HIS A 140 36.99 7.90 56.38
N SER A 141 36.08 7.10 56.94
CA SER A 141 35.34 7.43 58.16
C SER A 141 35.86 6.74 59.43
N GLY A 142 37.04 6.10 59.38
CA GLY A 142 37.57 5.26 60.46
C GLY A 142 38.94 5.66 61.02
N GLY A 143 39.38 6.90 60.84
CA GLY A 143 40.65 7.40 61.36
C GLY A 143 40.48 8.79 61.95
N GLY A 144 40.10 8.84 63.22
CA GLY A 144 39.93 10.08 63.98
C GLY A 144 39.67 9.78 65.46
N ASP A 145 40.59 9.05 66.07
CA ASP A 145 40.82 9.05 67.52
C ASP A 145 42.28 9.46 67.72
N ASP A 146 42.47 10.70 68.16
CA ASP A 146 43.52 11.16 69.08
C ASP A 146 43.04 12.44 69.76
#